data_AF-A0A2E5AFA3-F1
#
_entry.id   AF-A0A2E5AFA3-F1
#
_cell.length_a   1.000
_cell.length_b   1.000
_cell.length_c   1.000
_cell.angle_alpha   90.00
_cell.angle_beta   90.00
_cell.angle_gamma   90.00
#
_symmetry.space_group_name_H-M   'P 1'
#
loop_
_entity.id
_entity.type
_entity.pdbx_description
1 polymer ?
#
loop_
_entity_poly.entity_id
_entity_poly.type
_entity_poly.pdbx_seq_one_letter_code
_entity_poly.pdbx_strand_id
1 'polypeptide(L)'
;MKGAILEYNPASGSGLISGNDGVRYTFKGTEFRGDVTKIKIGAEVDFEVAEAGGEAINIFPLSVPAATGQKNKIVAGLLAIFLGGLGIHKFYLGMAGPGIIMLVVWLFGWILFGIPTLIIGLIALIEGIIYLTKDDDAFTETYEVQKKGWF
;
A
#
# COMPACT_ATOMS: atom_id res chain seq x y z
N MET A 1 -9.45 17.90 16.98
CA MET A 1 -8.45 17.40 17.97
C MET A 1 -7.69 16.27 17.32
N LYS A 2 -6.42 16.08 17.65
CA LYS A 2 -5.59 15.07 17.00
C LYS A 2 -5.20 13.96 17.95
N GLY A 3 -5.04 12.76 17.42
CA GLY A 3 -4.64 11.59 18.20
C GLY A 3 -4.31 10.39 17.33
N ALA A 4 -4.08 9.25 17.96
CA ALA A 4 -3.81 7.98 17.30
C ALA A 4 -4.78 6.89 17.76
N ILE A 5 -5.21 6.03 16.85
CA ILE A 5 -6.10 4.90 17.17
C ILE A 5 -5.32 3.87 18.01
N LEU A 6 -5.79 3.54 19.21
CA LEU A 6 -5.21 2.51 20.06
C LEU A 6 -5.82 1.13 19.79
N GLU A 7 -7.13 1.09 19.57
CA GLU A 7 -7.87 -0.16 19.40
C GLU A 7 -9.12 0.08 18.57
N TYR A 8 -9.52 -0.92 17.78
CA TYR A 8 -10.82 -1.00 17.15
C TYR A 8 -11.29 -2.44 17.11
N ASN A 9 -12.47 -2.70 17.65
CA ASN A 9 -13.12 -4.01 17.61
C ASN A 9 -14.26 -3.99 16.59
N PRO A 10 -14.12 -4.69 15.44
CA PRO A 10 -15.14 -4.68 14.40
C PRO A 10 -16.44 -5.40 14.81
N ALA A 11 -16.40 -6.31 15.79
CA ALA A 11 -17.59 -7.02 16.26
C ALA A 11 -18.51 -6.13 17.11
N SER A 12 -17.93 -5.26 17.93
CA SER A 12 -18.68 -4.26 18.71
C SER A 12 -18.80 -2.90 18.00
N GLY A 13 -18.12 -2.74 16.87
CA GLY A 13 -18.05 -1.48 16.12
C GLY A 13 -17.48 -0.32 16.95
N SER A 14 -16.70 -0.59 17.98
CA SER A 14 -16.22 0.41 18.94
C SER A 14 -14.70 0.40 19.02
N GLY A 15 -14.10 1.56 19.28
CA GLY A 15 -12.66 1.71 19.40
C GLY A 15 -12.24 2.80 20.39
N LEU A 16 -10.93 3.00 20.49
CA LEU A 16 -10.30 3.94 21.40
C LEU A 16 -9.22 4.75 20.68
N ILE A 17 -9.19 6.06 20.90
CA ILE A 17 -8.19 6.99 20.40
C ILE A 17 -7.41 7.55 21.59
N SER A 18 -6.08 7.62 21.46
CA SER A 18 -5.22 8.41 22.32
C SER A 18 -5.08 9.80 21.74
N GLY A 19 -5.67 10.80 22.38
CA GLY A 19 -5.48 12.21 22.02
C GLY A 19 -4.04 12.66 22.30
N ASN A 20 -3.57 13.62 21.52
CA ASN A 20 -2.26 14.24 21.71
C ASN A 20 -2.19 15.12 22.98
N ASP A 21 -3.34 15.39 23.59
CA ASP A 21 -3.50 15.99 24.91
C ASP A 21 -3.30 15.00 26.06
N GLY A 22 -3.09 13.71 25.76
CA GLY A 22 -2.91 12.64 26.74
C GLY A 22 -4.22 12.02 27.24
N VAL A 23 -5.37 12.47 26.75
CA VAL A 23 -6.69 11.94 27.11
C VAL A 23 -7.11 10.85 26.12
N ARG A 24 -7.87 9.86 26.60
CA ARG A 24 -8.41 8.79 25.76
C ARG A 24 -9.87 9.03 25.44
N TYR A 25 -10.22 8.81 24.17
CA TYR A 25 -11.56 9.03 23.64
C TYR A 25 -12.10 7.73 23.05
N THR A 26 -13.30 7.31 23.46
CA THR A 26 -13.98 6.20 22.81
C THR A 26 -14.58 6.67 21.49
N PHE A 27 -14.70 5.79 20.52
CA PHE A 27 -15.41 6.10 19.29
C PHE A 27 -16.19 4.91 18.76
N LYS A 28 -17.18 5.21 17.91
CA LYS A 28 -17.89 4.21 17.11
C LYS A 28 -17.38 4.22 15.69
N GLY A 29 -17.34 3.06 15.05
CA GLY A 29 -16.95 2.92 13.65
C GLY A 29 -17.82 3.76 12.70
N THR A 30 -19.05 4.09 13.09
CA THR A 30 -19.96 5.00 12.35
C THR A 30 -19.49 6.44 12.30
N GLU A 31 -18.65 6.86 13.24
CA GLU A 31 -18.06 8.21 13.28
C GLU A 31 -16.79 8.31 12.43
N PHE A 32 -16.25 7.18 11.98
CA PHE A 32 -15.05 7.15 11.14
C PHE A 32 -15.38 7.58 9.71
N ARG A 33 -14.81 8.70 9.27
CA ARG A 33 -14.96 9.30 7.94
C ARG A 33 -13.90 8.75 6.98
N GLY A 34 -13.87 7.42 6.87
CA GLY A 34 -12.99 6.66 6.01
C GLY A 34 -13.48 5.22 5.87
N ASP A 35 -12.68 4.36 5.24
CA ASP A 35 -12.99 2.93 5.20
C ASP A 35 -12.72 2.31 6.58
N VAL A 36 -13.79 2.00 7.31
CA VAL A 36 -13.72 1.42 8.66
C VAL A 36 -13.01 0.07 8.68
N THR A 37 -13.01 -0.65 7.55
CA THR A 37 -12.31 -1.93 7.41
C THR A 37 -10.79 -1.76 7.32
N LYS A 38 -10.32 -0.55 7.03
CA LYS A 38 -8.90 -0.19 6.89
C LYS A 38 -8.33 0.56 8.09
N ILE A 39 -9.04 0.57 9.22
CA ILE A 39 -8.52 1.16 10.45
C ILE A 39 -7.28 0.38 10.88
N LYS A 40 -6.13 1.06 10.93
CA LYS A 40 -4.87 0.54 11.46
C LYS A 40 -4.65 1.09 12.88
N ILE A 41 -4.23 0.22 13.80
CA ILE A 41 -3.75 0.66 15.13
C ILE A 41 -2.52 1.54 14.92
N GLY A 42 -2.47 2.67 15.64
CA GLY A 42 -1.47 3.71 15.49
C GLY A 42 -1.75 4.72 14.38
N ALA A 43 -2.84 4.57 13.60
CA ALA A 43 -3.19 5.57 12.59
C ALA A 43 -3.52 6.91 13.25
N GLU A 44 -2.90 7.98 12.75
CA GLU A 44 -3.20 9.34 13.18
C GLU A 44 -4.57 9.77 12.65
N VAL A 45 -5.32 10.49 13.48
CA VAL A 45 -6.67 10.95 13.19
C VAL A 45 -6.87 12.38 13.69
N ASP A 46 -7.67 13.14 12.96
CA ASP A 46 -8.36 14.33 13.45
C ASP A 46 -9.76 13.91 13.86
N PHE A 47 -10.28 14.47 14.93
CA PHE A 47 -11.61 14.16 15.44
C PHE A 47 -12.16 15.32 16.23
N GLU A 48 -13.47 15.43 16.26
CA GLU A 48 -14.18 16.33 17.16
C GLU A 48 -14.57 15.56 18.43
N VAL A 49 -14.79 16.27 19.54
CA VAL A 49 -15.27 15.64 20.77
C VAL A 49 -16.72 16.01 20.99
N ALA A 50 -17.53 15.01 21.31
CA ALA A 50 -18.94 15.19 21.61
C ALA A 50 -19.12 16.16 22.79
N GLU A 51 -20.23 16.88 22.83
CA GLU A 51 -20.50 17.88 23.87
C GLU A 51 -20.48 17.30 25.30
N ALA A 52 -20.83 16.01 25.45
CA ALA A 52 -20.77 15.28 26.72
C ALA A 52 -19.33 14.93 27.18
N GLY A 53 -18.33 15.11 26.30
CA GLY A 53 -16.95 14.73 26.54
C GLY A 53 -16.68 13.23 26.41
N GLY A 54 -15.41 12.87 26.25
CA GLY A 54 -14.95 11.46 26.28
C GLY A 54 -15.25 10.62 25.03
N GLU A 55 -16.13 11.07 24.13
CA GLU A 55 -16.40 10.42 22.84
C GLU A 55 -15.86 11.25 21.68
N ALA A 56 -15.14 10.59 20.77
CA ALA A 56 -14.68 11.16 19.51
C ALA A 56 -15.72 10.94 18.41
N ILE A 57 -16.07 12.03 17.73
CA ILE A 57 -17.03 12.10 16.62
C ILE A 57 -16.35 12.72 15.39
N ASN A 58 -16.93 12.54 14.19
CA ASN A 58 -16.37 13.08 12.94
C ASN A 58 -14.86 12.79 12.79
N ILE A 59 -14.48 11.51 12.80
CA ILE A 59 -13.08 11.08 12.85
C ILE A 59 -12.52 10.99 11.43
N PHE A 60 -11.57 11.85 11.09
CA PHE A 60 -10.88 11.86 9.82
C PHE A 60 -9.48 11.27 9.97
N PRO A 61 -9.09 10.26 9.16
CA PRO A 61 -7.71 9.79 9.15
C PRO A 61 -6.76 10.89 8.67
N LEU A 62 -5.83 11.30 9.53
CA LEU A 62 -4.72 12.17 9.19
C LEU A 62 -3.59 11.27 8.70
N SER A 63 -3.33 11.29 7.40
CA SER A 63 -2.32 10.44 6.75
C SER A 63 -2.55 8.93 6.92
N VAL A 64 -3.55 8.41 6.22
CA VAL A 64 -3.18 7.40 5.21
C VAL A 64 -2.61 8.24 4.07
N PRO A 65 -1.37 8.03 3.58
CA PRO A 65 -0.95 8.73 2.37
C PRO A 65 -2.08 8.56 1.37
N ALA A 66 -2.75 9.67 1.01
CA ALA A 66 -3.73 9.65 -0.05
C ALA A 66 -2.96 9.05 -1.21
N ALA A 67 -3.30 7.81 -1.58
CA ALA A 67 -2.67 7.13 -2.67
C ALA A 67 -3.01 7.94 -3.91
N THR A 68 -2.17 8.93 -4.21
CA THR A 68 -2.24 9.74 -5.41
C THR A 68 -1.89 8.79 -6.54
N GLY A 69 -2.93 8.09 -7.02
CA GLY A 69 -2.87 7.10 -8.08
C GLY A 69 -2.46 5.71 -7.62
N GLN A 70 -3.27 5.10 -6.75
CA GLN A 70 -3.18 3.66 -6.46
C GLN A 70 -3.13 2.89 -7.78
N LYS A 71 -2.04 2.16 -8.02
CA LYS A 71 -1.81 1.42 -9.25
C LYS A 71 -2.56 0.10 -9.19
N ASN A 72 -3.16 -0.30 -10.29
CA ASN A 72 -3.92 -1.53 -10.33
C ASN A 72 -2.95 -2.72 -10.39
N LYS A 73 -2.98 -3.59 -9.36
CA LYS A 73 -2.12 -4.78 -9.29
C LYS A 73 -2.33 -5.74 -10.46
N ILE A 74 -3.55 -5.80 -11.00
CA ILE A 74 -3.88 -6.62 -12.16
C ILE A 74 -3.14 -6.08 -13.38
N VAL A 75 -3.16 -4.76 -13.60
CA VAL A 75 -2.40 -4.13 -14.69
C VAL A 75 -0.90 -4.36 -14.49
N ALA A 76 -0.38 -4.17 -13.29
CA ALA A 76 1.02 -4.43 -12.98
C ALA A 76 1.42 -5.90 -13.25
N GLY A 77 0.58 -6.86 -12.85
CA GLY A 77 0.81 -8.30 -13.04
C GLY A 77 0.73 -8.72 -14.50
N LEU A 78 -0.24 -8.22 -15.26
CA LEU A 78 -0.34 -8.48 -16.70
C LEU A 78 0.85 -7.89 -17.46
N LEU A 79 1.27 -6.67 -17.12
CA LEU A 79 2.48 -6.06 -17.68
C LEU A 79 3.73 -6.89 -17.35
N ALA A 80 3.81 -7.47 -16.15
CA ALA A 80 4.93 -8.32 -15.76
C ALA A 80 4.95 -9.65 -16.54
N ILE A 81 3.79 -10.27 -16.78
CA ILE A 81 3.72 -11.54 -17.54
C ILE A 81 4.05 -11.34 -19.02
N PHE A 82 3.44 -10.34 -19.67
CA PHE A 82 3.58 -10.18 -21.13
C PHE A 82 4.79 -9.34 -21.53
N LEU A 83 5.11 -8.31 -20.75
CA LEU A 83 6.11 -7.29 -21.08
C LEU A 83 7.18 -7.16 -19.98
N GLY A 84 7.23 -8.08 -19.01
CA GLY A 84 8.06 -7.90 -17.83
C GLY A 84 9.54 -8.15 -18.06
N GLY A 85 9.91 -8.88 -19.12
CA GLY A 85 11.30 -8.97 -19.56
C GLY A 85 11.91 -7.58 -19.84
N LEU A 86 11.09 -6.63 -20.31
CA LEU A 86 11.48 -5.24 -20.55
C LEU A 86 11.47 -4.36 -19.29
N GLY A 87 10.95 -4.87 -18.17
CA GLY A 87 10.78 -4.12 -16.91
C GLY A 87 9.60 -3.15 -16.88
N ILE A 88 8.63 -3.27 -17.80
CA ILE A 88 7.53 -2.29 -17.95
C ILE A 88 6.63 -2.21 -16.71
N HIS A 89 6.42 -3.31 -16.01
CA HIS A 89 5.68 -3.34 -14.74
C HIS A 89 6.36 -2.49 -13.66
N LYS A 90 7.69 -2.39 -13.65
CA LYS A 90 8.43 -1.51 -12.70
C LYS A 90 8.24 -0.03 -13.02
N PHE A 91 8.25 0.32 -14.31
CA PHE A 91 7.96 1.70 -14.74
C PHE A 91 6.53 2.10 -14.43
N TYR A 92 5.56 1.19 -14.60
CA TYR A 92 4.16 1.41 -14.22
C TYR A 92 4.01 1.75 -12.72
N LEU A 93 4.80 1.10 -11.88
CA LEU A 93 4.88 1.35 -10.43
C LEU A 93 5.70 2.59 -10.05
N GLY A 94 6.24 3.32 -11.03
CA GLY A 94 7.11 4.48 -10.81
C GLY A 94 8.48 4.12 -10.22
N MET A 95 8.95 2.88 -10.42
CA MET A 95 10.26 2.38 -9.98
C MET A 95 11.23 2.38 -11.17
N ALA A 96 11.75 3.56 -11.54
CA ALA A 96 12.61 3.71 -12.71
C ALA A 96 13.93 2.93 -12.60
N GLY A 97 14.56 2.90 -11.42
CA GLY A 97 15.83 2.18 -11.20
C GLY A 97 15.73 0.69 -11.56
N PRO A 98 14.87 -0.10 -10.90
CA PRO A 98 14.65 -1.51 -11.23
C PRO A 98 14.23 -1.72 -12.69
N GLY A 99 13.36 -0.86 -13.23
CA GLY A 99 12.93 -0.94 -14.64
C GLY A 99 14.10 -0.78 -15.62
N ILE A 100 15.00 0.17 -15.38
CA ILE A 100 16.20 0.38 -16.22
C ILE A 100 17.13 -0.83 -16.12
N ILE A 101 17.32 -1.40 -14.93
CA ILE A 101 18.15 -2.60 -14.74
C ILE A 101 17.60 -3.76 -15.59
N MET A 102 16.29 -4.03 -15.53
CA MET A 102 15.67 -5.08 -16.35
C MET A 102 15.86 -4.81 -17.84
N LEU A 103 15.63 -3.57 -18.29
CA LEU A 103 15.74 -3.20 -19.70
C LEU A 103 17.16 -3.38 -20.23
N VAL A 104 18.18 -2.94 -19.47
CA VAL A 104 19.60 -3.08 -19.85
C VAL A 104 19.98 -4.56 -19.89
N VAL A 105 19.63 -5.34 -18.87
CA VAL A 105 19.95 -6.78 -18.84
C VAL A 105 19.24 -7.52 -19.96
N TRP A 106 17.99 -7.18 -20.26
CA TRP A 106 17.26 -7.78 -21.37
C TRP A 106 17.89 -7.46 -22.72
N LEU A 107 18.28 -6.20 -22.95
CA LEU A 107 18.88 -5.73 -24.21
C LEU A 107 20.28 -6.29 -24.46
N PHE A 108 21.15 -6.30 -23.45
CA PHE A 108 22.53 -6.74 -23.57
C PHE A 108 22.75 -8.21 -23.17
N GLY A 109 21.73 -8.89 -22.64
CA GLY A 109 21.83 -10.28 -22.19
C GLY A 109 22.18 -11.27 -23.29
N TRP A 110 21.92 -10.92 -24.56
CA TRP A 110 22.32 -11.74 -25.72
C TRP A 110 23.85 -11.91 -25.81
N ILE A 111 24.65 -10.95 -25.33
CA ILE A 111 26.11 -11.01 -25.30
C ILE A 111 26.59 -12.20 -24.43
N LEU A 112 25.82 -12.56 -23.41
CA LEU A 112 26.07 -13.70 -22.54
C LEU A 112 25.16 -14.88 -22.90
N PHE A 113 25.06 -15.20 -24.20
CA PHE A 113 24.28 -16.33 -24.72
C PHE A 113 22.78 -16.28 -24.37
N GLY A 114 22.24 -15.10 -24.07
CA GLY A 114 20.82 -14.93 -23.72
C GLY A 114 20.43 -15.43 -22.32
N ILE A 115 21.37 -15.96 -21.53
CA ILE A 115 21.10 -16.46 -20.17
C ILE A 115 20.56 -15.34 -19.27
N PRO A 116 21.14 -14.12 -19.23
CA PRO A 116 20.60 -13.04 -18.39
C PRO A 116 19.19 -12.61 -18.82
N THR A 117 18.91 -12.62 -20.13
CA THR A 117 17.58 -12.30 -20.67
C THR A 117 16.54 -13.30 -20.18
N LEU A 118 16.86 -14.60 -20.15
CA LEU A 118 15.99 -15.64 -19.61
C LEU A 118 15.75 -15.47 -18.10
N ILE A 119 16.80 -15.16 -17.33
CA ILE A 119 16.70 -14.96 -15.87
C ILE A 119 15.76 -13.78 -15.56
N ILE A 120 15.92 -12.64 -16.24
CA ILE A 120 15.05 -11.48 -16.06
C ILE A 120 13.60 -11.80 -16.45
N GLY A 121 13.39 -12.57 -17.52
CA GLY A 121 12.06 -13.07 -17.89
C GLY A 121 11.42 -13.92 -16.79
N LEU A 122 12.18 -14.81 -16.15
CA LEU A 122 11.70 -15.63 -15.03
C LEU A 122 11.38 -14.78 -13.79
N ILE A 123 12.25 -13.82 -13.45
CA ILE A 123 11.98 -12.87 -12.35
C ILE A 123 10.67 -12.14 -12.61
N ALA A 124 10.48 -11.62 -13.81
CA ALA A 124 9.28 -10.89 -14.17
C ALA A 124 8.02 -11.76 -14.11
N LEU A 125 8.10 -13.02 -14.54
CA LEU A 125 6.99 -13.96 -14.44
C LEU A 125 6.60 -14.23 -12.98
N ILE A 126 7.59 -14.47 -12.11
CA ILE A 126 7.34 -14.68 -10.67
C ILE A 126 6.72 -13.44 -10.04
N GLU A 127 7.24 -12.25 -10.33
CA GLU A 127 6.66 -10.99 -9.86
C GLU A 127 5.23 -10.79 -10.37
N GLY A 128 4.95 -11.15 -11.63
CA GLY A 128 3.61 -11.11 -12.18
C GLY A 128 2.63 -11.98 -11.40
N ILE A 129 3.02 -13.21 -11.06
CA ILE A 129 2.21 -14.08 -10.21
C ILE A 129 2.01 -13.45 -8.83
N ILE A 130 3.09 -12.99 -8.18
CA ILE A 130 3.01 -12.34 -6.86
C ILE A 130 2.04 -11.16 -6.89
N TYR A 131 2.09 -10.31 -7.92
CA TYR A 131 1.21 -9.14 -8.01
C TYR A 131 -0.25 -9.55 -8.16
N LEU A 132 -0.53 -10.60 -8.94
CA LEU A 132 -1.89 -11.09 -9.14
C LEU A 132 -2.46 -11.78 -7.90
N THR A 133 -1.61 -12.42 -7.08
CA THR A 133 -2.06 -13.20 -5.91
C THR A 133 -1.97 -12.43 -4.58
N LYS A 134 -1.30 -11.27 -4.54
CA LYS A 134 -1.16 -10.46 -3.32
C LYS A 134 -2.41 -9.61 -3.08
N ASP A 135 -2.77 -9.40 -1.81
CA ASP A 135 -3.88 -8.49 -1.43
C ASP A 135 -3.61 -7.05 -1.88
N ASP A 136 -4.67 -6.30 -2.21
CA ASP A 136 -4.56 -4.95 -2.77
C ASP A 136 -3.80 -3.99 -1.84
N ASP A 137 -4.12 -4.04 -0.55
CA ASP A 137 -3.49 -3.18 0.46
C ASP A 137 -2.02 -3.58 0.67
N ALA A 138 -1.74 -4.88 0.73
CA ALA A 138 -0.37 -5.39 0.87
C ALA A 138 0.48 -5.05 -0.37
N PHE A 139 -0.10 -5.08 -1.57
CA PHE A 139 0.55 -4.66 -2.80
C PHE A 139 0.91 -3.18 -2.78
N THR A 140 -0.08 -2.35 -2.44
CA THR A 140 0.07 -0.89 -2.35
C THR A 140 1.18 -0.54 -1.37
N GLU A 141 1.14 -1.13 -0.17
CA GLU A 141 2.15 -0.89 0.86
C GLU A 141 3.55 -1.32 0.42
N THR A 142 3.69 -2.50 -0.19
CA THR A 142 4.99 -3.04 -0.57
C THR A 142 5.62 -2.29 -1.76
N TYR A 143 4.84 -2.03 -2.82
CA TYR A 143 5.39 -1.60 -4.10
C TYR A 143 5.14 -0.12 -4.41
N GLU A 144 4.09 0.49 -3.85
CA GLU A 144 3.82 1.91 -4.07
C GLU A 144 4.40 2.76 -2.96
N VAL A 145 4.21 2.36 -1.70
CA VAL A 145 4.71 3.10 -0.53
C VAL A 145 6.19 2.78 -0.28
N GLN A 146 6.52 1.51 -0.07
CA GLN A 146 7.90 1.10 0.26
C GLN A 146 8.83 1.02 -0.96
N LYS A 147 8.28 1.09 -2.19
CA LYS A 147 9.04 0.99 -3.45
C LYS A 147 9.98 -0.21 -3.50
N LYS A 148 9.51 -1.38 -3.04
CA LYS A 148 10.32 -2.60 -3.02
C LYS A 148 10.70 -3.03 -4.44
N GLY A 149 12.01 -3.04 -4.71
CA GLY A 149 12.54 -3.24 -6.06
C GLY A 149 12.36 -4.65 -6.62
N TRP A 150 12.44 -5.68 -5.77
CA TRP A 150 12.36 -7.10 -6.18
C TRP A 150 11.63 -7.91 -5.11
N PHE A 151 10.80 -8.86 -5.57
CA PHE A 151 10.01 -9.81 -4.76
C PHE A 151 9.45 -9.21 -3.48
#